data_AF-A0AA85IV02-F1
#
_entry.id   AF-A0AA85IV02-F1
#
_cell.length_a   1.000
_cell.length_b   1.000
_cell.length_c   1.000
_cell.angle_alpha   90.00
_cell.angle_beta   90.00
_cell.angle_gamma   90.00
#
_symmetry.space_group_name_H-M   'P 1'
#
loop_
_entity.id
_entity.type
_entity.pdbx_description
1 polymer ?
#
loop_
_entity_poly.entity_id
_entity_poly.type
_entity_poly.pdbx_seq_one_letter_code
_entity_poly.pdbx_strand_id
1 'polypeptide(L)'
;MGIHHDSNITTVPKKTLFMNLEFKGDIAAEILRNRLSKSLKKTFPTATLRITFSFRQLIQSNVKEKIPLLATSTCIYQFTSSCGTKYIGRTQRQVHKRVLEHCPAWLARGEKKNSNSSILEHLVISGHRAPPHECFTVVHRVPQYRTKGLRMRHLYIAEVLAIRDLKSDLCIQKRYIHSLALPWSE
;
A
#
# COMPACT_ATOMS: atom_id res chain seq x y z
N MET A 1 52.24 -42.81 31.93
CA MET A 1 52.63 -41.64 31.12
C MET A 1 51.84 -41.74 29.81
N GLY A 2 50.64 -41.15 29.76
CA GLY A 2 49.74 -41.25 28.62
C GLY A 2 49.96 -40.09 27.66
N ILE A 3 50.35 -40.37 26.42
CA ILE A 3 50.58 -39.36 25.39
C ILE A 3 49.20 -38.94 24.86
N HIS A 4 48.79 -37.72 25.16
CA HIS A 4 47.63 -37.09 24.52
C HIS A 4 47.97 -36.77 23.07
N HIS A 5 47.34 -37.49 22.14
CA HIS A 5 47.30 -37.09 20.73
C HIS A 5 46.30 -35.94 20.59
N ASP A 6 46.80 -34.71 20.51
CA ASP A 6 46.00 -33.57 20.04
C ASP A 6 45.81 -33.71 18.53
N SER A 7 44.62 -34.18 18.14
CA SER A 7 44.20 -34.23 16.76
C SER A 7 43.81 -32.83 16.30
N ASN A 8 44.77 -32.12 15.69
CA ASN A 8 44.51 -30.89 14.95
C ASN A 8 43.54 -31.18 13.80
N ILE A 9 42.25 -30.89 14.01
CA ILE A 9 41.21 -30.99 12.99
C ILE A 9 41.45 -29.89 11.96
N THR A 10 42.04 -30.24 10.83
CA THR A 10 42.17 -29.37 9.66
C THR A 10 40.78 -29.02 9.14
N THR A 11 40.27 -27.84 9.48
CA THR A 11 38.95 -27.38 9.01
C THR A 11 39.07 -26.70 7.65
N VAL A 12 38.32 -27.19 6.66
CA VAL A 12 38.27 -26.58 5.32
C VAL A 12 37.57 -25.22 5.42
N PRO A 13 38.12 -24.14 4.83
CA PRO A 13 37.51 -22.83 4.85
C PRO A 13 36.12 -22.86 4.21
N LYS A 14 35.14 -22.26 4.89
CA LYS A 14 33.75 -22.28 4.42
C LYS A 14 33.51 -21.25 3.33
N LYS A 15 32.89 -21.67 2.23
CA LYS A 15 32.46 -20.78 1.14
C LYS A 15 31.14 -20.10 1.53
N THR A 16 31.10 -18.77 1.46
CA THR A 16 29.88 -18.00 1.77
C THR A 16 28.98 -17.94 0.54
N LEU A 17 27.71 -18.30 0.71
CA LEU A 17 26.65 -18.22 -0.29
C LEU A 17 25.66 -17.13 0.12
N PHE A 18 25.20 -16.33 -0.82
CA PHE A 18 24.20 -15.29 -0.57
C PHE A 18 22.88 -15.67 -1.21
N MET A 19 21.80 -15.48 -0.46
CA MET A 19 20.43 -15.66 -0.95
C MET A 19 19.57 -14.51 -0.46
N ASN A 20 18.71 -14.01 -1.33
CA ASN A 20 17.82 -12.91 -0.99
C ASN A 20 16.40 -13.45 -0.76
N LEU A 21 15.81 -13.18 0.41
CA LEU A 21 14.43 -13.47 0.74
C LEU A 21 13.60 -12.19 0.82
N GLU A 22 12.31 -12.28 0.53
CA GLU A 22 11.38 -11.18 0.72
C GLU A 22 10.79 -11.19 2.14
N PHE A 23 10.33 -10.03 2.62
CA PHE A 23 9.54 -9.86 3.85
C PHE A 23 10.23 -10.31 5.16
N LYS A 24 11.20 -9.51 5.63
CA LYS A 24 11.83 -9.73 6.95
C LYS A 24 10.77 -9.71 8.07
N GLY A 25 10.79 -10.73 8.94
CA GLY A 25 9.88 -10.84 10.08
C GLY A 25 8.59 -11.61 9.80
N ASP A 26 8.35 -12.02 8.55
CA ASP A 26 7.26 -12.94 8.22
C ASP A 26 7.57 -14.38 8.69
N ILE A 27 6.56 -15.06 9.25
CA ILE A 27 6.70 -16.43 9.79
C ILE A 27 7.10 -17.40 8.67
N ALA A 28 6.54 -17.25 7.47
CA ALA A 28 6.86 -18.14 6.36
C ALA A 28 8.31 -17.93 5.89
N ALA A 29 8.78 -16.68 5.84
CA ALA A 29 10.16 -16.35 5.53
C ALA A 29 11.15 -16.93 6.56
N GLU A 30 10.79 -16.93 7.85
CA GLU A 30 11.62 -17.50 8.92
C GLU A 30 11.67 -19.04 8.86
N ILE A 31 10.53 -19.69 8.60
CA ILE A 31 10.48 -21.15 8.37
C ILE A 31 11.35 -21.52 7.18
N LEU A 32 11.26 -20.76 6.08
CA LEU A 32 12.06 -20.98 4.89
C LEU A 32 13.56 -20.83 5.17
N ARG A 33 13.96 -19.76 5.87
CA ARG A 33 15.34 -19.51 6.33
C ARG A 33 15.88 -20.70 7.11
N ASN A 34 15.11 -21.22 8.06
CA ASN A 34 15.52 -22.34 8.92
C ASN A 34 15.64 -23.65 8.14
N ARG A 35 14.68 -23.95 7.26
CA ARG A 35 14.73 -25.14 6.39
C ARG A 35 15.92 -25.12 5.45
N LEU A 36 16.17 -23.97 4.79
CA LEU A 36 17.32 -23.79 3.91
C LEU A 36 18.63 -23.96 4.67
N SER A 37 18.77 -23.29 5.82
CA SER A 37 19.99 -23.38 6.64
C SER A 37 20.26 -24.81 7.10
N LYS A 38 19.24 -25.56 7.51
CA LYS A 38 19.36 -26.95 7.94
C LYS A 38 19.74 -27.87 6.78
N SER A 39 19.11 -27.69 5.62
CA SER A 39 19.42 -28.46 4.41
C SER A 39 20.85 -28.21 3.93
N LEU A 40 21.28 -26.94 3.90
CA LEU A 40 22.62 -26.57 3.45
C LEU A 40 23.72 -27.10 4.37
N LYS A 41 23.52 -27.05 5.70
CA LYS A 41 24.44 -27.66 6.66
C LYS A 41 24.59 -29.18 6.46
N LYS A 42 23.51 -29.86 6.06
CA LYS A 42 23.51 -31.32 5.81
C LYS A 42 24.22 -31.67 4.49
N THR A 43 23.93 -30.95 3.42
CA THR A 43 24.41 -31.29 2.07
C THR A 43 25.79 -30.68 1.75
N PHE A 44 26.08 -29.50 2.28
CA PHE A 44 27.31 -28.75 2.02
C PHE A 44 27.89 -28.19 3.33
N PRO A 45 28.53 -29.02 4.16
CA PRO A 45 29.08 -28.59 5.45
C PRO A 45 30.18 -27.52 5.33
N THR A 46 30.81 -27.43 4.15
CA THR A 46 31.80 -26.42 3.77
C THR A 46 31.17 -25.13 3.24
N ALA A 47 29.85 -24.99 3.25
CA ALA A 47 29.17 -23.77 2.82
C ALA A 47 28.51 -23.05 4.00
N THR A 48 28.48 -21.72 3.95
CA THR A 48 27.75 -20.87 4.91
C THR A 48 26.74 -20.01 4.16
N LEU A 49 25.46 -20.13 4.50
CA LEU A 49 24.40 -19.34 3.88
C LEU A 49 24.23 -18.00 4.61
N ARG A 50 24.31 -16.90 3.87
CA ARG A 50 23.90 -15.56 4.30
C ARG A 50 22.62 -15.18 3.59
N ILE A 51 21.55 -15.07 4.36
CA ILE A 51 20.27 -14.60 3.85
C ILE A 51 20.17 -13.09 4.07
N THR A 52 20.04 -12.35 2.99
CA THR A 52 19.63 -10.95 3.01
C THR A 52 18.12 -10.89 2.86
N PHE A 53 17.50 -9.94 3.54
CA PHE A 53 16.09 -9.65 3.31
C PHE A 53 15.98 -8.36 2.51
N SER A 54 15.19 -8.41 1.45
CA SER A 54 14.83 -7.23 0.67
C SER A 54 13.33 -7.06 0.66
N PHE A 55 12.88 -5.82 0.65
CA PHE A 55 11.50 -5.50 0.35
C PHE A 55 11.50 -4.60 -0.87
N ARG A 56 10.68 -4.92 -1.88
CA ARG A 56 10.39 -3.94 -2.93
C ARG A 56 9.36 -2.98 -2.37
N GLN A 57 9.71 -1.71 -2.23
CA GLN A 57 8.74 -0.70 -1.82
C GLN A 57 7.61 -0.65 -2.85
N LEU A 58 6.45 -1.20 -2.50
CA LEU A 58 5.31 -1.29 -3.41
C LEU A 58 4.71 0.07 -3.74
N ILE A 59 4.98 1.07 -2.90
CA ILE A 59 4.50 2.45 -3.04
C ILE A 59 5.73 3.34 -3.14
N GLN A 60 6.15 3.64 -4.36
CA GLN A 60 7.09 4.72 -4.62
C GLN A 60 6.27 6.00 -4.80
N SER A 61 6.61 7.06 -4.07
CA SER A 61 6.11 8.40 -4.35
C SER A 61 6.73 8.86 -5.68
N ASN A 62 6.06 8.53 -6.79
CA ASN A 62 6.50 9.02 -8.10
C ASN A 62 6.31 10.53 -8.15
N VAL A 63 7.43 11.25 -8.04
CA VAL A 63 7.53 12.64 -8.43
C VAL A 63 7.74 12.65 -9.95
N LYS A 64 6.79 13.26 -10.68
CA LYS A 64 6.90 13.74 -12.07
C LYS A 64 6.23 12.91 -13.18
N GLU A 65 4.98 13.29 -13.44
CA GLU A 65 4.44 13.75 -14.73
C GLU A 65 3.23 14.64 -14.38
N LYS A 66 3.18 15.89 -14.88
CA LYS A 66 2.04 16.81 -14.62
C LYS A 66 0.83 16.42 -15.48
N ILE A 67 0.35 15.19 -15.33
CA ILE A 67 -0.99 14.82 -15.82
C ILE A 67 -1.98 15.70 -15.05
N PRO A 68 -2.88 16.43 -15.74
CA PRO A 68 -3.91 17.21 -15.08
C PRO A 68 -4.70 16.37 -14.07
N LEU A 69 -5.06 16.97 -12.93
CA LEU A 69 -5.80 16.31 -11.84
C LEU A 69 -6.95 15.45 -12.37
N LEU A 70 -7.81 16.06 -13.17
CA LEU A 70 -9.04 15.44 -13.68
C LEU A 70 -8.80 14.33 -14.70
N ALA A 71 -7.68 14.40 -15.44
CA ALA A 71 -7.27 13.38 -16.40
C ALA A 71 -6.56 12.18 -15.74
N THR A 72 -6.21 12.29 -14.46
CA THR A 72 -5.54 11.21 -13.73
C THR A 72 -6.47 10.01 -13.58
N SER A 73 -5.97 8.81 -13.89
CA SER A 73 -6.67 7.54 -13.74
C SER A 73 -5.86 6.58 -12.86
N THR A 74 -6.46 5.47 -12.43
CA THR A 74 -5.81 4.46 -11.57
C THR A 74 -5.12 5.10 -10.35
N CYS A 75 -5.89 5.84 -9.55
CA CYS A 75 -5.37 6.64 -8.45
C CYS A 75 -6.28 6.63 -7.22
N ILE A 76 -5.72 7.10 -6.12
CA ILE A 76 -6.44 7.51 -4.91
C ILE A 76 -6.59 9.03 -4.98
N TYR A 77 -7.81 9.52 -4.79
CA TYR A 77 -8.12 10.94 -4.70
C TYR A 77 -8.72 11.26 -3.34
N GLN A 78 -8.54 12.51 -2.91
CA GLN A 78 -9.16 13.08 -1.74
C GLN A 78 -10.13 14.16 -2.18
N PHE A 79 -11.31 14.19 -1.56
CA PHE A 79 -12.20 15.34 -1.55
C PHE A 79 -12.08 16.06 -0.20
N THR A 80 -12.08 17.38 -0.22
CA THR A 80 -12.09 18.24 0.97
C THR A 80 -13.13 19.33 0.77
N SER A 81 -14.12 19.34 1.67
CA SER A 81 -15.15 20.38 1.71
C SER A 81 -14.59 21.66 2.34
N SER A 82 -15.24 22.80 2.08
CA SER A 82 -14.94 24.08 2.74
C SER A 82 -14.94 24.03 4.28
N CYS A 83 -15.79 23.17 4.87
CA CYS A 83 -15.83 22.92 6.32
C CYS A 83 -14.75 21.94 6.82
N GLY A 84 -13.77 21.59 5.98
CA GLY A 84 -12.66 20.71 6.35
C GLY A 84 -12.98 19.21 6.32
N THR A 85 -14.24 18.82 6.11
CA THR A 85 -14.68 17.43 6.00
C THR A 85 -14.01 16.73 4.82
N LYS A 86 -13.47 15.53 5.06
CA LYS A 86 -12.69 14.79 4.05
C LYS A 86 -13.34 13.48 3.59
N TYR A 87 -13.07 13.13 2.34
CA TYR A 87 -13.38 11.83 1.75
C TYR A 87 -12.16 11.31 0.98
N ILE A 88 -11.91 10.01 1.05
CA ILE A 88 -10.90 9.30 0.26
C ILE A 88 -11.63 8.31 -0.65
N GLY A 89 -11.29 8.31 -1.93
CA GLY A 89 -11.82 7.36 -2.89
C GLY A 89 -10.77 6.85 -3.85
N ARG A 90 -10.95 5.62 -4.33
CA ARG A 90 -10.17 5.07 -5.43
C ARG A 90 -10.91 5.10 -6.76
N THR A 91 -10.14 5.19 -7.84
CA THR A 91 -10.69 5.07 -9.20
C THR A 91 -9.70 4.43 -10.16
N GLN A 92 -10.22 3.52 -11.00
CA GLN A 92 -9.51 3.06 -12.20
C GLN A 92 -9.74 4.01 -13.39
N ARG A 93 -10.91 4.67 -13.41
CA ARG A 93 -11.30 5.67 -14.41
C ARG A 93 -10.68 7.03 -14.09
N GLN A 94 -10.76 7.96 -15.02
CA GLN A 94 -10.38 9.35 -14.79
C GLN A 94 -11.12 9.97 -13.59
N VAL A 95 -10.42 10.79 -12.80
CA VAL A 95 -10.98 11.52 -11.65
C VAL A 95 -12.16 12.38 -12.08
N HIS A 96 -12.12 13.02 -13.26
CA HIS A 96 -13.25 13.81 -13.77
C HIS A 96 -14.58 13.04 -13.73
N LYS A 97 -14.57 11.75 -14.11
CA LYS A 97 -15.79 10.92 -14.11
C LYS A 97 -16.33 10.73 -12.69
N ARG A 98 -15.44 10.60 -11.70
CA ARG A 98 -15.85 10.53 -10.28
C ARG A 98 -16.38 11.85 -9.77
N VAL A 99 -15.76 12.96 -10.15
CA VAL A 99 -16.25 14.29 -9.77
C VAL A 99 -17.67 14.50 -10.29
N LEU A 100 -17.98 14.15 -11.54
CA LEU A 100 -19.34 14.25 -12.09
C LEU A 100 -20.35 13.34 -11.36
N GLU A 101 -19.91 12.16 -10.91
CA GLU A 101 -20.74 11.25 -10.10
C GLU A 101 -21.06 11.83 -8.71
N HIS A 102 -20.10 12.55 -8.11
CA HIS A 102 -20.26 13.17 -6.79
C HIS A 102 -20.92 14.55 -6.83
N CYS A 103 -20.71 15.31 -7.91
CA CYS A 103 -21.13 16.70 -8.07
C CYS A 103 -21.94 16.84 -9.37
N PRO A 104 -23.15 16.28 -9.44
CA PRO A 104 -23.95 16.33 -10.64
C PRO A 104 -24.47 17.75 -10.93
N ALA A 105 -24.65 18.09 -12.20
CA ALA A 105 -25.06 19.44 -12.63
C ALA A 105 -26.38 19.92 -12.00
N TRP A 106 -27.28 19.00 -11.64
CA TRP A 106 -28.55 19.34 -11.00
C TRP A 106 -28.38 19.89 -9.58
N LEU A 107 -27.29 19.54 -8.88
CA LEU A 107 -26.99 20.05 -7.54
C LEU A 107 -26.81 21.58 -7.58
N ALA A 108 -26.15 22.08 -8.62
CA ALA A 108 -25.97 23.52 -8.82
C ALA A 108 -27.29 24.25 -9.15
N ARG A 109 -28.31 23.53 -9.61
CA ARG A 109 -29.65 24.07 -9.91
C ARG A 109 -30.61 24.01 -8.74
N GLY A 110 -30.19 23.45 -7.59
CA GLY A 110 -31.04 23.30 -6.41
C GLY A 110 -32.11 22.21 -6.53
N GLU A 111 -32.02 21.33 -7.52
CA GLU A 111 -32.91 20.17 -7.61
C GLU A 111 -32.58 19.17 -6.48
N LYS A 112 -33.60 18.53 -5.89
CA LYS A 112 -33.38 17.47 -4.88
C LYS A 112 -33.62 16.10 -5.52
N LYS A 113 -32.57 15.26 -5.55
CA LYS A 113 -32.60 13.88 -6.03
C LYS A 113 -31.89 12.96 -5.04
N ASN A 114 -32.03 11.64 -5.25
CA ASN A 114 -31.41 10.65 -4.39
C ASN A 114 -29.88 10.81 -4.37
N SER A 115 -29.32 10.76 -3.16
CA SER A 115 -27.89 10.82 -2.92
C SER A 115 -27.26 9.45 -3.15
N ASN A 116 -26.44 9.34 -4.20
CA ASN A 116 -25.73 8.10 -4.54
C ASN A 116 -24.29 8.05 -3.97
N SER A 117 -23.89 9.06 -3.19
CA SER A 117 -22.57 9.10 -2.56
C SER A 117 -22.57 9.97 -1.30
N SER A 118 -21.67 9.66 -0.36
CA SER A 118 -21.52 10.44 0.88
C SER A 118 -21.01 11.86 0.66
N ILE A 119 -20.22 12.10 -0.39
CA ILE A 119 -19.87 13.47 -0.81
C ILE A 119 -21.14 14.23 -1.20
N LEU A 120 -21.95 13.67 -2.10
CA LEU A 120 -23.17 14.33 -2.58
C LEU A 120 -24.15 14.60 -1.43
N GLU A 121 -24.37 13.61 -0.56
CA GLU A 121 -25.21 13.74 0.63
C GLU A 121 -24.72 14.89 1.53
N HIS A 122 -23.42 14.94 1.82
CA HIS A 122 -22.81 16.03 2.59
C HIS A 122 -23.01 17.40 1.94
N LEU A 123 -22.82 17.51 0.62
CA LEU A 123 -23.01 18.78 -0.11
C LEU A 123 -24.47 19.25 -0.08
N VAL A 124 -25.43 18.32 -0.20
CA VAL A 124 -26.86 18.64 -0.11
C VAL A 124 -27.22 19.15 1.29
N ILE A 125 -26.72 18.49 2.34
CA ILE A 125 -27.01 18.86 3.74
C ILE A 125 -26.35 20.19 4.12
N SER A 126 -25.08 20.36 3.74
CA SER A 126 -24.29 21.53 4.13
C SER A 126 -24.50 22.76 3.23
N GLY A 127 -25.06 22.58 2.03
CA GLY A 127 -25.18 23.64 1.03
C GLY A 127 -23.84 24.12 0.47
N HIS A 128 -22.74 23.42 0.75
CA HIS A 128 -21.41 23.79 0.26
C HIS A 128 -21.28 23.60 -1.24
N ARG A 129 -20.48 24.48 -1.87
CA ARG A 129 -20.03 24.29 -3.26
C ARG A 129 -18.76 23.43 -3.28
N ALA A 130 -18.63 22.61 -4.31
CA ALA A 130 -17.49 21.73 -4.51
C ALA A 130 -16.84 21.93 -5.89
N PRO A 131 -16.20 23.09 -6.15
CA PRO A 131 -15.45 23.30 -7.39
C PRO A 131 -14.38 22.20 -7.57
N PRO A 132 -14.37 21.46 -8.71
CA PRO A 132 -13.53 20.27 -8.87
C PRO A 132 -12.03 20.50 -8.65
N HIS A 133 -11.51 21.66 -9.04
CA HIS A 133 -10.08 21.96 -8.95
C HIS A 133 -9.61 22.36 -7.55
N GLU A 134 -10.52 22.77 -6.68
CA GLU A 134 -10.21 23.23 -5.32
C GLU A 134 -10.50 22.13 -4.30
N CYS A 135 -11.58 21.39 -4.50
CA CYS A 135 -12.03 20.39 -3.54
C CYS A 135 -11.45 19.00 -3.78
N PHE A 136 -10.89 18.70 -4.96
CA PHE A 136 -10.32 17.39 -5.25
C PHE A 136 -8.81 17.45 -5.44
N THR A 137 -8.12 16.47 -4.88
CA THR A 137 -6.67 16.29 -5.05
C THR A 137 -6.35 14.82 -5.30
N VAL A 138 -5.26 14.54 -6.02
CA VAL A 138 -4.74 13.17 -6.17
C VAL A 138 -3.74 12.92 -5.06
N VAL A 139 -4.04 11.95 -4.19
CA VAL A 139 -3.18 11.53 -3.08
C VAL A 139 -2.09 10.60 -3.57
N HIS A 140 -2.46 9.64 -4.42
CA HIS A 140 -1.53 8.62 -4.87
C HIS A 140 -1.88 8.10 -6.27
N ARG A 141 -0.86 7.86 -7.10
CA ARG A 141 -1.01 7.27 -8.44
C ARG A 141 -0.41 5.87 -8.46
N VAL A 142 -1.19 4.90 -8.93
CA VAL A 142 -0.67 3.54 -9.09
C VAL A 142 0.16 3.47 -10.38
N PRO A 143 1.39 2.96 -10.32
CA PRO A 143 2.24 2.88 -11.50
C PRO A 143 1.62 2.00 -12.60
N GLN A 144 1.64 2.50 -13.85
CA GLN A 144 0.95 1.85 -14.96
C GLN A 144 1.68 0.63 -15.52
N TYR A 145 2.99 0.51 -15.33
CA TYR A 145 3.81 -0.62 -15.79
C TYR A 145 3.48 -1.96 -15.10
N ARG A 146 2.57 -1.98 -14.12
CA ARG A 146 2.16 -3.19 -13.40
C ARG A 146 1.00 -3.91 -14.11
N THR A 147 0.96 -5.22 -13.96
CA THR A 147 -0.16 -6.04 -14.45
C THR A 147 -1.50 -5.57 -13.85
N LYS A 148 -2.61 -5.81 -14.55
CA LYS A 148 -3.96 -5.37 -14.12
C LYS A 148 -4.27 -5.85 -12.69
N GLY A 149 -4.00 -7.11 -12.39
CA GLY A 149 -4.24 -7.69 -11.05
C GLY A 149 -3.44 -6.99 -9.96
N LEU A 150 -2.16 -6.70 -10.20
CA LEU A 150 -1.31 -5.98 -9.25
C LEU A 150 -1.75 -4.53 -9.07
N ARG A 151 -2.18 -3.85 -10.14
CA ARG A 151 -2.74 -2.49 -10.04
C ARG A 151 -3.99 -2.45 -9.17
N MET A 152 -4.86 -3.45 -9.31
CA MET A 152 -6.07 -3.56 -8.50
C MET A 152 -5.78 -3.77 -7.02
N ARG A 153 -4.88 -4.70 -6.70
CA ARG A 153 -4.45 -4.93 -5.32
C ARG A 153 -3.78 -3.70 -4.74
N HIS A 154 -2.93 -3.02 -5.51
CA HIS A 154 -2.30 -1.76 -5.11
C HIS A 154 -3.37 -0.71 -4.78
N LEU A 155 -4.34 -0.46 -5.66
CA LEU A 155 -5.41 0.51 -5.40
C LEU A 155 -6.16 0.21 -4.10
N TYR A 156 -6.47 -1.05 -3.84
CA TYR A 156 -7.16 -1.45 -2.61
C TYR A 156 -6.31 -1.17 -1.37
N ILE A 157 -5.05 -1.59 -1.38
CA ILE A 157 -4.13 -1.36 -0.26
C ILE A 157 -3.90 0.14 -0.04
N ALA A 158 -3.67 0.91 -1.10
CA ALA A 158 -3.45 2.34 -1.02
C ALA A 158 -4.69 3.10 -0.52
N GLU A 159 -5.90 2.68 -0.89
CA GLU A 159 -7.15 3.26 -0.37
C GLU A 159 -7.26 3.05 1.15
N VAL A 160 -7.04 1.82 1.61
CA VAL A 160 -7.11 1.49 3.05
C VAL A 160 -6.09 2.28 3.85
N LEU A 161 -4.84 2.35 3.37
CA LEU A 161 -3.79 3.14 4.01
C LEU A 161 -4.15 4.63 4.03
N ALA A 162 -4.63 5.18 2.92
CA ALA A 162 -5.03 6.59 2.83
C ALA A 162 -6.20 6.93 3.76
N ILE A 163 -7.23 6.08 3.86
CA ILE A 163 -8.36 6.30 4.79
C ILE A 163 -7.85 6.32 6.23
N ARG A 164 -6.96 5.37 6.58
CA ARG A 164 -6.38 5.28 7.93
C ARG A 164 -5.53 6.51 8.27
N ASP A 165 -4.64 6.89 7.37
CA ASP A 165 -3.63 7.91 7.64
C ASP A 165 -4.21 9.33 7.54
N LEU A 166 -5.18 9.58 6.64
CA LEU A 166 -5.76 10.90 6.38
C LEU A 166 -7.06 11.18 7.15
N LYS A 167 -7.55 10.20 7.93
CA LYS A 167 -8.71 10.31 8.83
C LYS A 167 -9.95 10.93 8.15
N SER A 168 -10.48 10.26 7.14
CA SER A 168 -11.65 10.77 6.42
C SER A 168 -12.96 10.63 7.19
N ASP A 169 -13.77 11.68 7.16
CA ASP A 169 -15.05 11.76 7.85
C ASP A 169 -16.15 11.01 7.10
N LEU A 170 -16.17 11.16 5.77
CA LEU A 170 -17.26 10.71 4.89
C LEU A 170 -17.08 9.27 4.38
N CYS A 171 -15.96 8.62 4.67
CA CYS A 171 -15.72 7.24 4.26
C CYS A 171 -16.42 6.28 5.22
N ILE A 172 -17.56 5.71 4.80
CA ILE A 172 -18.25 4.66 5.56
C ILE A 172 -17.34 3.43 5.75
N GLN A 173 -16.48 3.16 4.78
CA GLN A 173 -15.55 2.03 4.76
C GLN A 173 -14.56 2.03 5.94
N LYS A 174 -14.32 3.18 6.59
CA LYS A 174 -13.45 3.26 7.78
C LYS A 174 -13.91 2.34 8.92
N ARG A 175 -15.21 2.03 8.97
CA ARG A 175 -15.80 1.10 9.96
C ARG A 175 -15.29 -0.34 9.82
N TYR A 176 -14.79 -0.70 8.63
CA TYR A 176 -14.28 -2.05 8.34
C TYR A 176 -12.74 -2.12 8.31
N ILE A 177 -12.06 -1.00 8.57
CA ILE A 177 -10.60 -0.98 8.65
C ILE A 177 -10.21 -1.44 10.05
N HIS A 178 -9.77 -2.69 10.14
CA HIS A 178 -9.13 -3.18 11.35
C HIS A 178 -7.71 -2.62 11.44
N SER A 179 -7.38 -2.00 12.57
CA SER A 179 -5.99 -1.76 12.92
C SER A 179 -5.30 -3.11 13.03
N LEU A 180 -4.43 -3.42 12.06
CA LEU A 180 -3.47 -4.52 12.23
C LEU A 180 -2.52 -4.11 13.34
N ALA A 181 -2.78 -4.58 14.56
CA ALA A 181 -1.77 -4.65 15.60
C ALA A 181 -0.73 -5.65 15.08
N LEU A 182 0.32 -5.13 14.47
CA LEU A 182 1.41 -5.99 14.05
C LEU A 182 2.14 -6.41 15.33
N PRO A 183 2.47 -7.69 15.52
CA PRO A 183 3.13 -8.18 16.73
C PRO A 183 4.56 -7.64 16.92
N TRP A 184 4.98 -6.67 16.10
CA TRP A 184 6.27 -5.97 16.16
C TRP A 184 6.12 -4.44 16.22
N SER A 185 4.91 -3.92 16.40
CA SER A 185 4.69 -2.51 16.74
C SER A 185 4.42 -2.42 18.25
N GLU A 186 5.49 -2.08 18.97
CA GLU A 186 5.69 -2.06 20.44
C GLU A 186 6.02 -3.41 21.11
#